data_AF-A0A414RXY2-F1
#
_entry.id   AF-A0A414RXY2-F1
#
_cell.length_a   1.000
_cell.length_b   1.000
_cell.length_c   1.000
_cell.angle_alpha   90.00
_cell.angle_beta   90.00
_cell.angle_gamma   90.00
#
_symmetry.space_group_name_H-M   'P 1'
#
loop_
_entity.id
_entity.type
_entity.pdbx_description
1 polymer ?
#
loop_
_entity_poly.entity_id
_entity_poly.type
_entity_poly.pdbx_seq_one_letter_code
_entity_poly.pdbx_strand_id
1 'polypeptide(L)'
;MEEVINGILIREVETKNIMTKSSLPVGGYSVNPYVGCTHACKYCYASFMKRFTGHKEEWGTFLDVKHWLEIKNPKKYAGQRVVIGSVTDGYNPQEEQ
;
A
#
# COMPACT_ATOMS: atom_id res chain seq x y z
N MET A 1 12.59 -9.39 -0.41
CA MET A 1 13.75 -8.93 -1.20
C MET A 1 13.84 -7.42 -1.02
N GLU A 2 15.03 -6.84 -0.92
CA GLU A 2 15.22 -5.40 -0.73
C GLU A 2 16.27 -4.91 -1.73
N GLU A 3 15.93 -3.86 -2.47
CA GLU A 3 16.79 -3.28 -3.51
C GLU A 3 16.66 -1.76 -3.53
N VAL A 4 17.71 -1.07 -3.99
CA VAL A 4 17.70 0.38 -4.17
C VAL A 4 17.93 0.71 -5.63
N ILE A 5 16.95 1.34 -6.27
CA ILE A 5 16.99 1.72 -7.69
C ILE A 5 16.80 3.22 -7.79
N ASN A 6 17.76 3.93 -8.40
CA ASN A 6 17.73 5.39 -8.53
C ASN A 6 17.47 6.15 -7.21
N GLY A 7 17.97 5.62 -6.08
CA GLY A 7 17.77 6.20 -4.75
C GLY A 7 16.40 5.91 -4.12
N ILE A 8 15.57 5.08 -4.75
CA ILE A 8 14.29 4.60 -4.21
C ILE A 8 14.52 3.23 -3.60
N LEU A 9 14.16 3.06 -2.33
CA LEU A 9 14.16 1.77 -1.65
C LEU A 9 12.91 0.96 -2.02
N ILE A 10 13.07 -0.19 -2.66
CA ILE A 10 11.97 -1.11 -2.99
C ILE A 10 12.10 -2.38 -2.14
N ARG A 11 11.00 -2.77 -1.50
CA ARG A 11 10.97 -4.00 -0.67
C ARG A 11 9.78 -4.87 -0.99
N GLU A 12 10.02 -6.17 -1.12
CA GLU A 12 8.98 -7.18 -1.19
C GLU A 12 8.62 -7.66 0.22
N VAL A 13 7.34 -7.54 0.59
CA VAL A 13 6.82 -7.79 1.94
C VAL A 13 5.66 -8.78 1.90
N GLU A 14 5.81 -9.91 2.60
CA GLU A 14 4.72 -10.87 2.78
C GLU A 14 3.72 -10.39 3.83
N THR A 15 2.42 -10.38 3.49
CA THR A 15 1.33 -10.13 4.44
C THR A 15 0.35 -11.29 4.50
N LYS A 16 -0.11 -11.60 5.72
CA LYS A 16 -1.10 -12.66 5.96
C LYS A 16 -2.48 -12.31 5.40
N ASN A 17 -2.81 -11.02 5.30
CA ASN A 17 -4.12 -10.57 4.84
C ASN A 17 -4.02 -9.14 4.28
N ILE A 18 -4.52 -8.94 3.06
CA ILE A 18 -4.59 -7.63 2.41
C ILE A 18 -5.87 -6.85 2.73
N MET A 19 -6.92 -7.53 3.20
CA MET A 19 -8.22 -6.94 3.55
C MET A 19 -8.18 -6.39 4.98
N THR A 20 -7.90 -5.10 5.14
CA THR A 20 -7.92 -4.41 6.43
C THR A 20 -9.26 -3.74 6.68
N LYS A 21 -9.84 -3.85 7.87
CA LYS A 21 -11.08 -3.11 8.20
C LYS A 21 -10.79 -1.60 8.14
N SER A 22 -11.57 -0.85 7.37
CA SER A 22 -11.32 0.57 7.17
C SER A 22 -11.91 1.40 8.31
N SER A 23 -11.13 2.37 8.81
CA SER A 23 -11.60 3.45 9.69
C SER A 23 -12.04 4.70 8.92
N LEU A 24 -11.93 4.69 7.59
CA LEU A 24 -12.35 5.81 6.77
C LEU A 24 -13.88 6.01 6.86
N PRO A 25 -14.40 7.23 6.69
CA PRO A 25 -15.85 7.49 6.71
C PRO A 25 -16.66 6.65 5.72
N VAL A 26 -16.02 6.17 4.64
CA VAL A 26 -16.62 5.28 3.64
C VAL A 26 -16.86 3.85 4.14
N GLY A 27 -16.29 3.47 5.30
CA GLY A 27 -16.46 2.18 5.95
C GLY A 27 -15.94 0.99 5.13
N GLY A 28 -16.29 -0.22 5.58
CA GLY A 28 -15.94 -1.46 4.88
C GLY A 28 -14.49 -1.89 5.08
N TYR A 29 -13.79 -2.18 3.99
CA TYR A 29 -12.41 -2.66 3.98
C TYR A 29 -11.53 -1.81 3.06
N SER A 30 -10.27 -1.64 3.46
CA SER A 30 -9.23 -1.02 2.64
C SER A 30 -8.25 -2.09 2.17
N VAL A 31 -7.87 -2.01 0.90
CA VAL A 31 -6.86 -2.85 0.25
C VAL A 31 -5.76 -1.94 -0.26
N ASN A 32 -4.58 -2.05 0.33
CA ASN A 32 -3.42 -1.22 -0.03
C ASN A 32 -2.27 -2.13 -0.43
N PRO A 33 -2.09 -2.41 -1.74
CA PRO A 33 -1.04 -3.29 -2.25
C PRO A 33 0.37 -2.79 -1.90
N TYR A 34 0.57 -1.49 -1.72
CA TYR A 34 1.87 -0.95 -1.33
C TYR A 34 1.85 -0.23 0.03
N VAL A 35 3.06 0.01 0.53
CA VAL A 35 3.37 1.05 1.53
C VAL A 35 4.35 2.02 0.89
N GLY A 36 4.09 3.32 0.98
CA GLY A 36 4.84 4.30 0.19
C GLY A 36 4.22 4.52 -1.19
N CYS A 37 4.80 5.47 -1.91
CA CYS A 37 4.39 5.87 -3.26
C CYS A 37 5.52 6.73 -3.84
N THR A 38 6.00 6.40 -5.04
CA THR A 38 7.20 7.01 -5.63
C THR A 38 6.88 8.26 -6.46
N HIS A 39 5.60 8.59 -6.65
CA HIS A 39 5.17 9.85 -7.23
C HIS A 39 5.53 11.08 -6.40
N ALA A 40 5.71 10.91 -5.08
CA ALA A 40 6.12 11.97 -4.16
C ALA A 40 5.27 13.27 -4.23
N CYS A 41 3.97 13.17 -4.48
CA CYS A 41 3.10 14.33 -4.65
C CYS A 41 3.15 15.27 -3.43
N LYS A 42 3.37 16.57 -3.65
CA LYS A 42 3.47 17.58 -2.58
C LYS A 42 2.23 17.67 -1.68
N TYR A 43 1.06 17.32 -2.21
CA TYR A 43 -0.23 17.33 -1.52
C TYR A 43 -0.68 15.93 -1.06
N CYS A 44 0.21 14.93 -1.10
CA CYS A 44 -0.16 13.56 -0.78
C CYS A 44 -0.58 13.44 0.69
N TYR A 45 -1.88 13.23 0.91
CA TYR A 45 -2.39 13.03 2.25
C TYR A 45 -1.82 11.76 2.87
N ALA A 46 -1.57 10.70 2.09
CA ALA A 46 -1.06 9.42 2.57
C ALA A 46 0.38 9.50 3.13
N SER A 47 1.10 10.61 2.93
CA SER A 47 2.45 10.81 3.48
C SER A 47 2.54 10.65 5.00
N PHE A 48 1.45 10.91 5.74
CA PHE A 48 1.41 10.68 7.18
C PHE A 48 1.64 9.21 7.55
N MET A 49 1.37 8.26 6.64
CA MET A 49 1.51 6.83 6.87
C MET A 49 2.94 6.46 7.28
N LYS A 50 3.96 7.23 6.87
CA LYS A 50 5.37 7.03 7.26
C LYS A 50 5.51 6.79 8.77
N ARG A 51 4.72 7.49 9.61
CA ARG A 51 4.71 7.37 11.08
C ARG A 51 4.41 5.96 11.61
N PHE A 52 3.76 5.11 10.81
CA PHE A 52 3.32 3.76 11.20
C PHE A 52 4.10 2.63 10.53
N THR A 53 5.08 2.97 9.69
CA THR A 53 5.75 2.00 8.80
C THR A 53 7.16 1.66 9.22
N GLY A 54 7.76 2.44 10.12
CA GLY A 54 9.14 2.28 10.54
C GLY A 54 10.18 2.80 9.55
N HIS A 55 9.76 3.32 8.39
CA HIS A 55 10.65 3.94 7.41
C HIS A 55 11.32 5.21 7.94
N LYS A 56 12.61 5.33 7.65
CA LYS A 56 13.39 6.55 7.89
C LYS A 56 13.50 7.38 6.62
N GLU A 57 13.40 6.73 5.46
CA GLU A 57 13.43 7.27 4.11
C GLU A 57 12.35 8.34 3.91
N GLU A 58 12.63 9.37 3.11
CA GLU A 58 11.67 10.43 2.82
C GLU A 58 10.45 9.91 2.06
N TRP A 59 9.29 10.55 2.25
CA TRP A 59 8.11 10.18 1.48
C TRP A 59 8.39 10.42 -0.01
N GLY A 60 8.14 9.41 -0.84
CA GLY A 60 8.55 9.43 -2.25
C GLY A 60 9.78 8.60 -2.57
N THR A 61 10.58 8.22 -1.58
CA THR A 61 11.85 7.50 -1.81
C THR A 61 11.82 6.05 -1.33
N PHE A 62 10.64 5.49 -1.09
CA PHE A 62 10.47 4.07 -0.80
C PHE A 62 9.13 3.53 -1.31
N LEU A 63 9.11 2.23 -1.59
CA LEU A 63 7.92 1.46 -1.97
C LEU A 63 8.04 0.03 -1.44
N ASP A 64 7.21 -0.33 -0.47
CA ASP A 64 7.05 -1.73 -0.08
C ASP A 64 5.91 -2.35 -0.88
N VAL A 65 6.23 -3.34 -1.71
CA VAL A 65 5.27 -4.14 -2.48
C VAL A 65 4.82 -5.30 -1.62
N LYS A 66 3.50 -5.41 -1.38
CA LYS A 66 2.96 -6.49 -0.57
C LYS A 66 2.60 -7.68 -1.44
N HIS A 67 3.04 -8.85 -1.01
CA HIS A 67 2.55 -10.13 -1.48
C HIS A 67 1.62 -10.74 -0.45
N TRP A 68 0.56 -11.38 -0.92
CA TRP A 68 -0.41 -12.06 -0.05
C TRP A 68 -0.90 -13.33 -0.70
N LEU A 69 -1.27 -14.29 0.15
CA LEU A 69 -1.91 -15.53 -0.29
C LEU A 69 -3.34 -15.26 -0.78
N GLU A 70 -3.82 -16.13 -1.65
CA GLU A 70 -5.21 -16.12 -2.12
C GLU A 70 -6.21 -16.04 -0.95
N ILE A 71 -7.24 -15.19 -1.11
CA ILE A 71 -8.30 -15.04 -0.14
C ILE A 71 -9.20 -16.28 -0.18
N LYS A 72 -8.96 -17.24 0.73
CA LYS A 72 -9.67 -18.54 0.77
C LYS A 72 -11.20 -18.45 0.92
N ASN A 73 -11.73 -17.41 1.56
CA ASN A 73 -13.17 -17.21 1.76
C ASN A 73 -13.61 -15.79 1.36
N PRO A 74 -13.74 -15.51 0.06
CA PRO A 74 -14.12 -14.18 -0.41
C PRO A 74 -15.57 -13.81 -0.03
N LYS A 75 -16.46 -14.80 0.20
CA LYS A 75 -17.85 -14.58 0.62
C LYS A 75 -17.95 -13.83 1.96
N LYS A 76 -16.92 -13.89 2.82
CA LYS A 76 -16.84 -13.11 4.06
C LYS A 76 -16.97 -11.59 3.80
N TYR A 77 -16.56 -11.12 2.62
CA TYR A 77 -16.56 -9.71 2.25
C TYR A 77 -17.72 -9.34 1.33
N ALA A 78 -18.62 -10.29 1.02
CA ALA A 78 -19.77 -10.04 0.15
C ALA A 78 -20.66 -8.93 0.72
N GLY A 79 -21.09 -8.00 -0.14
CA GLY A 79 -21.91 -6.85 0.26
C GLY A 79 -21.16 -5.78 1.07
N GLN A 80 -19.88 -5.97 1.38
CA GLN A 80 -19.06 -4.94 2.03
C GLN A 80 -18.41 -4.04 0.98
N ARG A 81 -18.25 -2.76 1.31
CA ARG A 81 -17.46 -1.84 0.51
C ARG A 81 -15.97 -2.20 0.61
N VAL A 82 -15.28 -2.20 -0.53
CA VAL A 82 -13.82 -2.36 -0.60
C VAL A 82 -13.26 -1.13 -1.30
N VAL A 83 -12.30 -0.47 -0.65
CA VAL A 83 -11.57 0.66 -1.21
C VAL A 83 -10.15 0.21 -1.48
N ILE A 84 -9.79 0.18 -2.76
CA ILE A 84 -8.45 -0.13 -3.20
C ILE A 84 -7.67 1.18 -3.31
N GLY A 85 -6.43 1.20 -2.81
CA GLY A 85 -5.58 2.38 -2.93
C GLY A 85 -6.00 3.53 -2.01
N SER A 86 -6.52 3.24 -0.81
CA SER A 86 -6.89 4.32 0.10
C SER A 86 -5.67 5.14 0.49
N VAL A 87 -4.55 4.51 0.85
CA VAL A 87 -3.32 5.20 1.29
C VAL A 87 -2.09 4.76 0.47
N THR A 88 -2.33 4.33 -0.76
CA THR A 88 -1.32 3.90 -1.71
C THR A 88 -1.81 4.20 -3.13
N ASP A 89 -0.91 4.14 -4.10
CA ASP A 89 -1.21 4.36 -5.52
C ASP A 89 -1.02 3.04 -6.28
N GLY A 90 -1.87 2.77 -7.28
CA GLY A 90 -1.84 1.55 -8.11
C GLY A 90 -1.35 1.81 -9.53
N TYR A 91 -0.64 2.93 -9.73
CA TYR A 91 -0.01 3.30 -10.99
C TYR A 91 1.41 3.81 -10.73
N ASN A 92 2.15 3.17 -9.81
CA ASN A 92 3.51 3.60 -9.56
C ASN A 92 4.36 3.42 -10.83
N PRO A 93 5.35 4.28 -11.11
CA PRO A 93 6.32 4.09 -12.20
C PRO A 93 6.92 2.68 -12.28
N GLN A 94 7.02 1.98 -11.14
CA GLN A 94 7.49 0.59 -11.05
C GLN A 94 6.59 -0.44 -11.74
N GLU A 95 5.35 -0.09 -12.06
CA GLU A 95 4.39 -0.97 -12.75
C GLU A 95 4.43 -0.83 -14.28
N GLU A 96 5.21 0.10 -14.85
CA GLU A 96 5.25 0.39 -16.32
C GLU A 96 5.98 -0.68 -17.17
N GLN A 97 6.23 -1.88 -16.65
CA GLN A 97 6.98 -2.95 -17.34
C GLN A 97 6.14 -3.74 -18.35
#